data_AF-A0A132AE64-F1
#
_entry.id   AF-A0A132AE64-F1
#
_cell.length_a   1.000
_cell.length_b   1.000
_cell.length_c   1.000
_cell.angle_alpha   90.00
_cell.angle_beta   90.00
_cell.angle_gamma   90.00
#
_symmetry.space_group_name_H-M   'P 1'
#
loop_
_entity.id
_entity.type
_entity.pdbx_description
1 polymer ?
#
loop_
_entity_poly.entity_id
_entity_poly.type
_entity_poly.pdbx_seq_one_letter_code
_entity_poly.pdbx_strand_id
1 'polypeptide(L)'
;MLNRILPTFKLNHLIIRNGSVTDQGLELILTRFASNLSQLELYGCNELTNSGLWSGLVPNLSLLAIQDCINISDDTLATLCQLLNSLKTLRFQAYHVTDIAMVYFSTSMLRQSLRILTLQHCWELTNQGVANVAHSLPNLTSLSLSGCSKITDDAIEVVAEQLRNLNVLDLSWCPRISDASLEFIACDLADSLKTLILDRIEIRDSFDLKVLMIVMHEIYFRRVARTKLSCFSEHTIQTKHLLNQSQQSYRLFIEIRNQ
;
A
#
# COMPACT_ATOMS: atom_id res chain seq x y z
N MET A 1 -12.22 -37.28 -38.34
CA MET A 1 -11.17 -36.95 -37.35
C MET A 1 -10.52 -35.63 -37.73
N LEU A 2 -11.00 -34.51 -37.17
CA LEU A 2 -10.32 -33.22 -37.26
C LEU A 2 -10.16 -32.73 -35.82
N ASN A 3 -9.13 -33.24 -35.14
CA ASN A 3 -8.59 -32.62 -33.93
C ASN A 3 -7.96 -31.29 -34.34
N ARG A 4 -8.80 -30.26 -34.52
CA ARG A 4 -8.33 -28.88 -34.43
C ARG A 4 -7.97 -28.66 -32.96
N ILE A 5 -6.70 -28.87 -32.65
CA ILE A 5 -6.10 -28.35 -31.43
C ILE A 5 -6.26 -26.83 -31.56
N LEU A 6 -7.33 -26.30 -30.98
CA LEU A 6 -7.47 -24.87 -30.80
C LEU A 6 -6.23 -24.41 -30.03
N PRO A 7 -5.55 -23.33 -30.45
CA PRO A 7 -4.41 -22.83 -29.69
C PRO A 7 -4.88 -22.61 -28.25
N THR A 8 -4.19 -23.22 -27.30
CA THR A 8 -4.46 -23.05 -25.88
C THR A 8 -4.10 -21.62 -25.52
N PHE A 9 -5.06 -20.71 -25.69
CA PHE A 9 -4.92 -19.32 -25.35
C PHE A 9 -4.59 -19.22 -23.86
N LYS A 10 -3.35 -18.80 -23.55
CA LYS A 10 -2.89 -18.57 -22.19
C LYS A 10 -3.12 -17.11 -21.86
N LEU A 11 -4.23 -16.83 -21.18
CA LEU A 11 -4.50 -15.52 -20.63
C LEU A 11 -3.91 -15.45 -19.21
N ASN A 12 -2.91 -14.59 -19.02
CA ASN A 12 -2.28 -14.37 -17.70
C ASN A 12 -2.84 -13.12 -17.01
N HIS A 13 -3.16 -12.09 -17.79
CA HIS A 13 -3.63 -10.80 -17.31
C HIS A 13 -4.96 -10.46 -17.97
N LEU A 14 -5.99 -10.27 -17.16
CA LEU A 14 -7.31 -9.85 -17.59
C LEU A 14 -7.61 -8.48 -17.01
N ILE A 15 -7.94 -7.53 -17.88
CA ILE A 15 -8.39 -6.19 -17.50
C ILE A 15 -9.78 -5.99 -18.09
N ILE A 16 -10.76 -5.65 -17.24
CA ILE A 16 -12.11 -5.28 -17.66
C ILE A 16 -12.37 -3.85 -17.17
N ARG A 17 -12.80 -2.98 -18.08
CA ARG A 17 -13.09 -1.56 -17.78
C ARG A 17 -14.49 -1.20 -18.26
N ASN A 18 -15.27 -0.55 -17.40
CA ASN A 18 -16.61 -0.02 -17.68
C ASN A 18 -17.47 -0.99 -18.48
N GLY A 19 -17.37 -2.29 -18.14
CA GLY A 19 -18.02 -3.36 -18.88
C GLY A 19 -19.35 -3.74 -18.24
N SER A 20 -20.32 -4.12 -19.07
CA SER A 20 -21.56 -4.79 -18.66
C SER A 20 -21.32 -6.27 -18.34
N VAL A 21 -20.18 -6.58 -17.69
CA VAL A 21 -19.86 -7.95 -17.32
C VAL A 21 -20.70 -8.34 -16.11
N THR A 22 -21.54 -9.34 -16.28
CA THR A 22 -22.33 -9.92 -15.19
C THR A 22 -21.51 -10.93 -14.40
N ASP A 23 -21.97 -11.27 -13.20
CA ASP A 23 -21.36 -12.31 -12.36
C ASP A 23 -21.14 -13.62 -13.12
N GLN A 24 -22.15 -14.07 -13.87
CA GLN A 24 -22.07 -15.30 -14.67
C GLN A 24 -21.05 -15.16 -15.81
N GLY A 25 -20.97 -13.99 -16.44
CA GLY A 25 -19.98 -13.71 -17.48
C GLY A 25 -18.56 -13.77 -16.95
N LEU A 26 -18.32 -13.16 -15.78
CA LEU A 26 -17.01 -13.19 -15.12
C LEU A 26 -16.63 -14.61 -14.70
N GLU A 27 -17.55 -15.37 -14.11
CA GLU A 27 -17.32 -16.76 -13.71
C GLU A 27 -16.89 -17.64 -14.90
N LEU A 28 -17.58 -17.53 -16.04
CA LEU A 28 -17.22 -18.27 -17.25
C LEU A 28 -15.82 -17.93 -17.76
N ILE A 29 -15.42 -16.65 -17.68
CA ILE A 29 -14.09 -16.21 -18.09
C ILE A 29 -13.03 -16.75 -17.12
N LEU A 30 -13.26 -16.60 -15.82
CA LEU A 30 -12.29 -17.00 -14.81
C LEU A 30 -12.11 -18.53 -14.77
N THR A 31 -13.19 -19.30 -14.84
CA THR A 31 -13.12 -20.77 -14.93
C THR A 31 -12.39 -21.24 -16.18
N ARG A 32 -12.57 -20.56 -17.32
CA ARG A 32 -11.88 -20.88 -18.57
C ARG A 32 -10.37 -20.67 -18.51
N PHE A 33 -9.91 -19.65 -17.79
CA PHE A 33 -8.49 -19.25 -17.74
C PHE A 33 -7.81 -19.50 -16.39
N ALA A 34 -8.47 -20.22 -15.48
CA ALA A 34 -8.06 -20.40 -14.08
C ALA A 34 -6.63 -20.93 -13.89
N SER A 35 -6.14 -21.74 -14.83
CA SER A 35 -4.82 -22.36 -14.74
C SER A 35 -3.65 -21.42 -15.06
N ASN A 36 -3.90 -20.28 -15.75
CA ASN A 36 -2.84 -19.37 -16.17
C ASN A 36 -3.03 -17.93 -15.69
N LEU A 37 -4.25 -17.56 -15.28
CA LEU A 37 -4.56 -16.21 -14.85
C LEU A 37 -3.83 -15.91 -13.54
N SER A 38 -3.00 -14.86 -13.56
CA SER A 38 -2.26 -14.39 -12.39
C SER A 38 -2.57 -12.94 -12.03
N GLN A 39 -3.18 -12.18 -12.94
CA GLN A 39 -3.53 -10.78 -12.74
C GLN A 39 -4.95 -10.52 -13.21
N LEU A 40 -5.77 -9.98 -12.32
CA LEU A 40 -7.15 -9.58 -12.61
C LEU A 40 -7.35 -8.13 -12.20
N GLU A 41 -7.83 -7.31 -13.12
CA GLU A 41 -8.18 -5.93 -12.84
C GLU A 41 -9.58 -5.60 -13.35
N LEU A 42 -10.41 -5.09 -12.45
CA LEU A 42 -11.81 -4.73 -12.68
C LEU A 42 -11.98 -3.24 -12.37
N TYR A 43 -12.44 -2.48 -13.35
CA TYR A 43 -12.65 -1.03 -13.24
C TYR A 43 -14.08 -0.70 -13.63
N GLY A 44 -14.86 -0.08 -12.75
CA GLY A 44 -16.21 0.39 -13.08
C GLY A 44 -17.19 -0.74 -13.44
N CYS A 45 -16.93 -1.97 -12.97
CA CYS A 45 -17.77 -3.14 -13.25
C CYS A 45 -18.96 -3.19 -12.27
N ASN A 46 -19.88 -2.24 -12.38
CA ASN A 46 -20.96 -2.01 -11.41
C ASN A 46 -22.08 -3.07 -11.46
N GLU A 47 -22.10 -3.94 -12.47
CA GLU A 47 -23.02 -5.08 -12.54
C GLU A 47 -22.50 -6.30 -11.76
N LEU A 48 -21.25 -6.27 -11.28
CA LEU A 48 -20.70 -7.34 -10.46
C LEU A 48 -21.14 -7.20 -9.01
N THR A 49 -21.51 -8.34 -8.41
CA THR A 49 -21.80 -8.45 -6.99
C THR A 49 -20.72 -9.26 -6.29
N ASN A 50 -20.79 -9.31 -4.96
CA ASN A 50 -19.93 -10.18 -4.15
C ASN A 50 -19.98 -11.64 -4.64
N SER A 51 -21.16 -12.14 -5.00
CA SER A 51 -21.36 -13.53 -5.44
C SER A 51 -20.53 -13.88 -6.69
N GLY A 52 -20.48 -13.01 -7.70
CA GLY A 52 -19.70 -13.26 -8.92
C GLY A 52 -18.19 -13.21 -8.71
N LEU A 53 -17.72 -12.37 -7.78
CA LEU A 53 -16.32 -12.40 -7.36
C LEU A 53 -16.00 -13.71 -6.64
N TRP A 54 -16.90 -14.20 -5.80
CA TRP A 54 -16.67 -15.43 -5.02
C TRP A 54 -16.58 -16.68 -5.88
N SER A 55 -17.44 -16.84 -6.89
CA SER A 55 -17.47 -18.07 -7.70
C SER A 55 -16.31 -18.18 -8.68
N GLY A 56 -15.77 -17.04 -9.13
CA GLY A 56 -14.76 -17.03 -10.18
C GLY A 56 -13.32 -16.83 -9.70
N LEU A 57 -13.07 -16.32 -8.49
CA LEU A 57 -11.70 -16.00 -8.06
C LEU A 57 -10.82 -17.25 -7.93
N VAL A 58 -9.59 -17.13 -8.44
CA VAL A 58 -8.64 -18.23 -8.49
C VAL A 58 -7.51 -18.03 -7.46
N PRO A 59 -7.10 -19.08 -6.73
CA PRO A 59 -6.15 -18.95 -5.61
C PRO A 59 -4.73 -18.53 -6.03
N ASN A 60 -4.43 -18.63 -7.33
CA ASN A 60 -3.11 -18.36 -7.91
C ASN A 60 -2.91 -16.90 -8.34
N LEU A 61 -3.88 -16.02 -8.10
CA LEU A 61 -3.71 -14.59 -8.41
C LEU A 61 -2.56 -14.00 -7.61
N SER A 62 -1.67 -13.30 -8.32
CA SER A 62 -0.60 -12.49 -7.77
C SER A 62 -1.00 -11.01 -7.68
N LEU A 63 -1.91 -10.56 -8.54
CA LEU A 63 -2.45 -9.20 -8.54
C LEU A 63 -3.96 -9.22 -8.71
N LEU A 64 -4.65 -8.50 -7.82
CA LEU A 64 -6.06 -8.20 -7.92
C LEU A 64 -6.24 -6.69 -7.77
N ALA A 65 -6.87 -6.06 -8.74
CA ALA A 65 -7.32 -4.68 -8.63
C ALA A 65 -8.82 -4.62 -8.83
N ILE A 66 -9.53 -4.00 -7.89
CA ILE A 66 -10.95 -3.70 -8.04
C ILE A 66 -11.15 -2.24 -7.72
N GLN A 67 -11.53 -1.46 -8.73
CA GLN A 67 -11.58 -0.01 -8.68
C GLN A 67 -12.90 0.52 -9.22
N ASP A 68 -13.43 1.54 -8.55
CA ASP A 68 -14.67 2.22 -8.91
C ASP A 68 -15.88 1.28 -9.12
N CYS A 69 -15.91 0.17 -8.37
CA CYS A 69 -17.02 -0.77 -8.38
C CYS A 69 -17.90 -0.49 -7.16
N ILE A 70 -19.12 0.00 -7.38
CA ILE A 70 -19.98 0.55 -6.31
C ILE A 70 -20.62 -0.50 -5.40
N ASN A 71 -20.81 -1.72 -5.87
CA ASN A 71 -21.51 -2.78 -5.14
C ASN A 71 -20.59 -3.63 -4.24
N ILE A 72 -19.46 -3.05 -3.84
CA ILE A 72 -18.41 -3.72 -3.09
C ILE A 72 -18.45 -3.28 -1.63
N SER A 73 -18.39 -4.27 -0.72
CA SER A 73 -18.54 -4.11 0.72
C SER A 73 -17.48 -4.91 1.49
N ASP A 74 -17.56 -4.89 2.83
CA ASP A 74 -16.69 -5.66 3.70
C ASP A 74 -16.71 -7.17 3.39
N ASP A 75 -17.86 -7.70 2.94
CA ASP A 75 -18.02 -9.10 2.55
C ASP A 75 -17.13 -9.48 1.36
N THR A 76 -16.85 -8.54 0.45
CA THR A 76 -15.92 -8.79 -0.66
C THR A 76 -14.54 -9.11 -0.10
N LEU A 77 -14.02 -8.26 0.78
CA LEU A 77 -12.69 -8.42 1.38
C LEU A 77 -12.61 -9.67 2.26
N ALA A 78 -13.68 -10.01 2.97
CA ALA A 78 -13.76 -11.25 3.74
C ALA A 78 -13.47 -12.47 2.83
N THR A 79 -14.13 -12.54 1.68
CA THR A 79 -13.95 -13.65 0.75
C THR A 79 -12.61 -13.61 0.03
N LEU A 80 -12.10 -12.42 -0.35
CA LEU A 80 -10.74 -12.29 -0.90
C LEU A 80 -9.70 -12.88 0.06
N CYS A 81 -9.82 -12.56 1.35
CA CYS A 81 -8.93 -13.03 2.40
C CYS A 81 -9.03 -14.55 2.65
N GLN A 82 -10.18 -15.17 2.35
CA GLN A 82 -10.39 -16.62 2.49
C GLN A 82 -9.90 -17.41 1.27
N LEU A 83 -10.06 -16.88 0.05
CA LEU A 83 -9.80 -17.61 -1.18
C LEU A 83 -8.37 -17.41 -1.71
N LEU A 84 -7.79 -16.22 -1.52
CA LEU A 84 -6.52 -15.84 -2.13
C LEU A 84 -5.37 -16.04 -1.16
N ASN A 85 -4.47 -16.97 -1.49
CA ASN A 85 -3.35 -17.32 -0.62
C ASN A 85 -2.00 -16.74 -1.08
N SER A 86 -1.90 -16.42 -2.38
CA SER A 86 -0.62 -16.04 -3.02
C SER A 86 -0.59 -14.60 -3.52
N LEU A 87 -1.58 -13.79 -3.16
CA LEU A 87 -1.72 -12.43 -3.66
C LEU A 87 -0.56 -11.57 -3.16
N LYS A 88 0.13 -10.90 -4.09
CA LYS A 88 1.23 -9.97 -3.78
C LYS A 88 0.77 -8.52 -3.81
N THR A 89 -0.18 -8.21 -4.69
CA THR A 89 -0.72 -6.88 -4.91
C THR A 89 -2.25 -6.90 -4.81
N LEU A 90 -2.78 -6.12 -3.88
CA LEU A 90 -4.21 -5.84 -3.78
C LEU A 90 -4.41 -4.34 -3.95
N ARG A 91 -5.17 -3.96 -4.98
CA ARG A 91 -5.64 -2.58 -5.15
C ARG A 91 -7.14 -2.54 -5.03
N PHE A 92 -7.63 -1.69 -4.15
CA PHE A 92 -9.02 -1.63 -3.79
C PHE A 92 -9.43 -0.17 -3.69
N GLN A 93 -10.43 0.23 -4.48
CA GLN A 93 -11.11 1.49 -4.29
C GLN A 93 -12.54 1.17 -3.88
N ALA A 94 -12.88 1.47 -2.63
CA ALA A 94 -14.16 1.06 -2.06
C ALA A 94 -14.69 2.09 -1.09
N TYR A 95 -15.83 2.69 -1.44
CA TYR A 95 -16.47 3.77 -0.68
C TYR A 95 -17.19 3.28 0.58
N HIS A 96 -17.58 2.01 0.61
CA HIS A 96 -18.39 1.40 1.68
C HIS A 96 -17.61 0.42 2.57
N VAL A 97 -16.29 0.33 2.40
CA VAL A 97 -15.45 -0.54 3.24
C VAL A 97 -15.12 0.14 4.56
N THR A 98 -15.30 -0.60 5.64
CA THR A 98 -15.07 -0.13 7.01
C THR A 98 -13.90 -0.85 7.67
N ASP A 99 -13.58 -0.46 8.90
CA ASP A 99 -12.54 -1.09 9.72
C ASP A 99 -12.78 -2.60 9.95
N ILE A 100 -14.05 -3.05 9.89
CA ILE A 100 -14.43 -4.46 10.05
C ILE A 100 -13.73 -5.33 9.01
N ALA A 101 -13.69 -4.88 7.75
CA ALA A 101 -13.04 -5.62 6.69
C ALA A 101 -11.54 -5.83 6.92
N MET A 102 -10.87 -4.87 7.56
CA MET A 102 -9.42 -4.93 7.78
C MET A 102 -9.03 -6.06 8.76
N VAL A 103 -9.96 -6.49 9.62
CA VAL A 103 -9.73 -7.59 10.56
C VAL A 103 -9.48 -8.91 9.81
N TYR A 104 -10.06 -9.11 8.64
CA TYR A 104 -9.89 -10.34 7.86
C TYR A 104 -8.46 -10.57 7.38
N PHE A 105 -7.62 -9.53 7.28
CA PHE A 105 -6.20 -9.70 6.97
C PHE A 105 -5.44 -10.45 8.07
N SER A 106 -5.89 -10.37 9.34
CA SER A 106 -5.19 -10.99 10.47
C SER A 106 -5.21 -12.52 10.42
N THR A 107 -6.29 -13.10 9.89
CA THR A 107 -6.50 -14.55 9.78
C THR A 107 -6.17 -15.10 8.40
N SER A 108 -5.80 -14.22 7.46
CA SER A 108 -5.55 -14.59 6.07
C SER A 108 -4.10 -15.00 5.81
N MET A 109 -3.91 -15.90 4.84
CA MET A 109 -2.59 -16.22 4.28
C MET A 109 -1.92 -15.01 3.61
N LEU A 110 -2.69 -13.97 3.28
CA LEU A 110 -2.19 -12.70 2.74
C LEU A 110 -1.17 -12.02 3.66
N ARG A 111 -1.19 -12.27 4.96
CA ARG A 111 -0.15 -11.81 5.90
C ARG A 111 1.27 -12.18 5.48
N GLN A 112 1.45 -13.33 4.81
CA GLN A 112 2.76 -13.82 4.39
C GLN A 112 3.11 -13.40 2.96
N SER A 113 2.12 -13.23 2.08
CA SER A 113 2.31 -13.04 0.64
C SER A 113 2.12 -11.59 0.17
N LEU A 114 1.26 -10.81 0.80
CA LEU A 114 0.93 -9.45 0.36
C LEU A 114 2.12 -8.50 0.60
N ARG A 115 2.39 -7.65 -0.41
CA ARG A 115 3.51 -6.69 -0.42
C ARG A 115 3.06 -5.29 -0.80
N ILE A 116 2.01 -5.19 -1.60
CA ILE A 116 1.44 -3.92 -2.07
C ILE A 116 -0.04 -3.93 -1.72
N LEU A 117 -0.44 -2.96 -0.92
CA LEU A 117 -1.84 -2.69 -0.59
C LEU A 117 -2.18 -1.24 -0.97
N THR A 118 -3.23 -1.08 -1.75
CA THR A 118 -3.77 0.23 -2.09
C THR A 118 -5.23 0.25 -1.66
N LEU A 119 -5.56 1.13 -0.72
CA LEU A 119 -6.91 1.40 -0.23
C LEU A 119 -7.25 2.84 -0.62
N GLN A 120 -7.88 3.01 -1.78
CA GLN A 120 -8.21 4.31 -2.34
C GLN A 120 -9.65 4.70 -2.02
N HIS A 121 -9.85 5.95 -1.61
CA HIS A 121 -11.18 6.50 -1.34
C HIS A 121 -12.04 5.64 -0.38
N CYS A 122 -11.39 4.96 0.57
CA CYS A 122 -12.07 4.25 1.66
C CYS A 122 -12.51 5.26 2.72
N TRP A 123 -13.62 5.97 2.43
CA TRP A 123 -14.11 7.09 3.24
C TRP A 123 -14.57 6.68 4.64
N GLU A 124 -14.94 5.43 4.84
CA GLU A 124 -15.36 4.88 6.13
C GLU A 124 -14.21 4.25 6.93
N LEU A 125 -13.00 4.18 6.37
CA LEU A 125 -11.81 3.66 7.05
C LEU A 125 -11.27 4.68 8.06
N THR A 126 -11.07 4.24 9.31
CA THR A 126 -10.53 5.08 10.39
C THR A 126 -9.11 4.64 10.80
N ASN A 127 -8.52 5.35 11.76
CA ASN A 127 -7.23 4.99 12.35
C ASN A 127 -7.22 3.53 12.86
N GLN A 128 -8.34 3.03 13.39
CA GLN A 128 -8.41 1.65 13.88
C GLN A 128 -8.29 0.62 12.76
N GLY A 129 -8.91 0.87 11.60
CA GLY A 129 -8.77 0.01 10.43
C GLY A 129 -7.34 0.00 9.88
N VAL A 130 -6.70 1.17 9.82
CA VAL A 130 -5.29 1.30 9.42
C VAL A 130 -4.36 0.57 10.40
N ALA A 131 -4.62 0.70 11.71
CA ALA A 131 -3.89 -0.07 12.72
C ALA A 131 -4.06 -1.57 12.50
N ASN A 132 -5.28 -2.05 12.24
CA ASN A 132 -5.52 -3.47 11.94
C ASN A 132 -4.71 -3.93 10.71
N VAL A 133 -4.64 -3.13 9.65
CA VAL A 133 -3.80 -3.39 8.47
C VAL A 133 -2.33 -3.49 8.86
N ALA A 134 -1.80 -2.51 9.58
CA ALA A 134 -0.39 -2.45 9.95
C ALA A 134 0.05 -3.65 10.79
N HIS A 135 -0.77 -4.05 11.78
CA HIS A 135 -0.51 -5.24 12.60
C HIS A 135 -0.69 -6.55 11.81
N SER A 136 -1.65 -6.60 10.88
CA SER A 136 -1.98 -7.82 10.14
C SER A 136 -1.03 -8.09 8.98
N LEU A 137 -0.45 -7.07 8.38
CA LEU A 137 0.34 -7.17 7.15
C LEU A 137 1.77 -6.60 7.32
N PRO A 138 2.60 -7.18 8.20
CA PRO A 138 3.93 -6.65 8.56
C PRO A 138 4.95 -6.68 7.41
N ASN A 139 4.65 -7.41 6.33
CA ASN A 139 5.52 -7.57 5.16
C ASN A 139 5.21 -6.57 4.04
N LEU A 140 4.33 -5.59 4.28
CA LEU A 140 4.04 -4.56 3.29
C LEU A 140 5.29 -3.75 2.95
N THR A 141 5.44 -3.50 1.65
CA THR A 141 6.50 -2.68 1.06
C THR A 141 5.95 -1.44 0.37
N SER A 142 4.64 -1.43 0.08
CA SER A 142 3.92 -0.30 -0.48
C SER A 142 2.53 -0.23 0.13
N LEU A 143 2.18 0.94 0.63
CA LEU A 143 0.87 1.25 1.18
C LEU A 143 0.38 2.58 0.58
N SER A 144 -0.82 2.58 0.02
CA SER A 144 -1.52 3.81 -0.35
C SER A 144 -2.83 3.85 0.41
N LEU A 145 -3.04 4.96 1.12
CA LEU A 145 -4.28 5.31 1.83
C LEU A 145 -4.95 6.52 1.17
N SER A 146 -4.64 6.76 -0.10
CA SER A 146 -5.05 7.99 -0.78
C SER A 146 -6.57 8.17 -0.76
N GLY A 147 -7.03 9.35 -0.34
CA GLY A 147 -8.45 9.69 -0.27
C GLY A 147 -9.20 9.08 0.91
N CYS A 148 -8.52 8.44 1.87
CA CYS A 148 -9.12 7.98 3.12
C CYS A 148 -9.32 9.18 4.07
N SER A 149 -10.48 9.83 4.01
CA SER A 149 -10.70 11.16 4.61
C SER A 149 -10.80 11.21 6.14
N LYS A 150 -10.95 10.04 6.81
CA LYS A 150 -11.08 9.93 8.27
C LYS A 150 -9.78 9.57 8.99
N ILE A 151 -8.71 9.24 8.26
CA ILE A 151 -7.41 8.93 8.89
C ILE A 151 -6.72 10.20 9.36
N THR A 152 -6.00 10.14 10.48
CA THR A 152 -5.22 11.25 11.05
C THR A 152 -3.77 10.84 11.28
N ASP A 153 -2.96 11.75 11.83
CA ASP A 153 -1.56 11.48 12.15
C ASP A 153 -1.35 10.24 13.05
N ASP A 154 -2.28 9.95 13.97
CA ASP A 154 -2.25 8.73 14.82
C ASP A 154 -2.22 7.43 13.99
N ALA A 155 -2.90 7.39 12.84
CA ALA A 155 -2.83 6.23 11.95
C ALA A 155 -1.44 6.05 11.36
N ILE A 156 -0.77 7.17 11.07
CA ILE A 156 0.55 7.18 10.44
C ILE A 156 1.64 6.84 11.45
N GLU A 157 1.49 7.25 12.70
CA GLU A 157 2.34 6.80 13.82
C GLU A 157 2.37 5.26 13.86
N VAL A 158 1.20 4.61 13.91
CA VAL A 158 1.11 3.14 13.93
C VAL A 158 1.70 2.50 12.67
N VAL A 159 1.44 3.08 11.49
CA VAL A 159 2.04 2.60 10.23
C VAL A 159 3.56 2.67 10.30
N ALA A 160 4.12 3.77 10.78
CA ALA A 160 5.56 4.00 10.86
C ALA A 160 6.22 3.03 11.85
N GLU A 161 5.62 2.83 13.02
CA GLU A 161 6.13 1.91 14.05
C GLU A 161 6.15 0.44 13.59
N GLN A 162 5.09 0.00 12.92
CA GLN A 162 4.84 -1.41 12.60
C GLN A 162 5.39 -1.83 11.23
N LEU A 163 5.29 -0.98 10.20
CA LEU A 163 5.65 -1.31 8.82
C LEU A 163 7.08 -0.88 8.45
N ARG A 164 8.07 -1.33 9.22
CA ARG A 164 9.49 -0.91 9.08
C ARG A 164 10.19 -1.32 7.78
N ASN A 165 9.51 -2.06 6.90
CA ASN A 165 9.99 -2.43 5.57
C ASN A 165 9.29 -1.66 4.44
N LEU A 166 8.49 -0.65 4.79
CA LEU A 166 7.72 0.12 3.83
C LEU A 166 8.67 0.99 2.98
N ASN A 167 8.59 0.80 1.65
CA ASN A 167 9.36 1.56 0.66
C ASN A 167 8.54 2.68 0.04
N VAL A 168 7.22 2.50 -0.08
CA VAL A 168 6.32 3.47 -0.70
C VAL A 168 5.14 3.73 0.23
N LEU A 169 4.91 5.01 0.54
CA LEU A 169 3.75 5.48 1.29
C LEU A 169 3.07 6.61 0.50
N ASP A 170 1.77 6.49 0.30
CA ASP A 170 0.96 7.50 -0.37
C ASP A 170 -0.21 7.91 0.53
N LEU A 171 -0.19 9.19 0.91
CA LEU A 171 -1.16 9.84 1.80
C LEU A 171 -1.93 10.95 1.08
N SER A 172 -1.94 10.92 -0.24
CA SER A 172 -2.63 11.93 -1.03
C SER A 172 -4.11 12.03 -0.66
N TRP A 173 -4.68 13.23 -0.76
CA TRP A 173 -6.10 13.49 -0.51
C TRP A 173 -6.58 13.09 0.89
N CYS A 174 -5.67 13.07 1.88
CA CYS A 174 -5.97 12.83 3.28
C CYS A 174 -5.93 14.16 4.06
N PRO A 175 -7.06 14.87 4.21
CA PRO A 175 -7.07 16.26 4.67
C PRO A 175 -6.69 16.43 6.15
N ARG A 176 -6.72 15.36 6.94
CA ARG A 176 -6.39 15.39 8.38
C ARG A 176 -4.96 14.92 8.68
N ILE A 177 -4.15 14.75 7.65
CA ILE A 177 -2.72 14.49 7.77
C ILE A 177 -1.99 15.83 7.82
N SER A 178 -1.11 15.97 8.81
CA SER A 178 -0.36 17.19 9.08
C SER A 178 1.14 16.92 9.17
N ASP A 179 1.92 17.94 9.55
CA ASP A 179 3.36 17.85 9.74
C ASP A 179 3.76 16.78 10.77
N ALA A 180 2.89 16.46 11.74
CA ALA A 180 3.14 15.41 12.73
C ALA A 180 3.36 14.03 12.11
N SER A 181 2.62 13.69 11.05
CA SER A 181 2.85 12.45 10.27
C SER A 181 4.26 12.36 9.71
N LEU A 182 4.83 13.50 9.30
CA LEU A 182 6.18 13.54 8.72
C LEU A 182 7.25 13.28 9.78
N GLU A 183 7.02 13.69 11.03
CA GLU A 183 7.89 13.37 12.16
C GLU A 183 7.94 11.86 12.42
N PHE A 184 6.78 11.19 12.47
CA PHE A 184 6.72 9.73 12.65
C PHE A 184 7.41 8.97 11.51
N ILE A 185 7.12 9.37 10.26
CA ILE A 185 7.75 8.78 9.06
C ILE A 185 9.28 8.97 9.11
N ALA A 186 9.75 10.16 9.47
CA ALA A 186 11.18 10.43 9.58
C ALA A 186 11.81 9.62 10.73
N CYS A 187 11.14 9.46 11.86
CA CYS A 187 11.68 8.73 13.00
C CYS A 187 11.80 7.22 12.73
N ASP A 188 10.76 6.59 12.18
CA ASP A 188 10.65 5.13 12.15
C ASP A 188 10.82 4.50 10.75
N LEU A 189 10.60 5.27 9.67
CA LEU A 189 10.69 4.76 8.29
C LEU A 189 11.87 5.32 7.49
N ALA A 190 12.74 6.16 8.06
CA ALA A 190 13.86 6.80 7.35
C ALA A 190 14.82 5.81 6.66
N ASP A 191 14.88 4.57 7.13
CA ASP A 191 15.80 3.55 6.62
C ASP A 191 15.21 2.74 5.47
N SER A 192 13.88 2.66 5.38
CA SER A 192 13.16 1.82 4.42
C SER A 192 12.47 2.63 3.34
N LEU A 193 11.93 3.81 3.69
CA LEU A 193 11.07 4.57 2.79
C LEU A 193 11.89 5.21 1.67
N LYS A 194 11.41 5.02 0.44
CA LYS A 194 12.03 5.51 -0.81
C LYS A 194 11.13 6.50 -1.54
N THR A 195 9.82 6.37 -1.37
CA THR A 195 8.83 7.22 -2.02
C THR A 195 7.77 7.60 -1.00
N LEU A 196 7.57 8.92 -0.83
CA LEU A 196 6.47 9.49 -0.08
C LEU A 196 5.67 10.38 -1.04
N ILE A 197 4.40 10.07 -1.21
CA ILE A 197 3.49 10.78 -2.12
C ILE A 197 2.50 11.59 -1.28
N LEU A 198 2.49 12.90 -1.53
CA LEU A 198 1.69 13.88 -0.80
C LEU A 198 1.07 14.83 -1.83
N ASP A 199 -0.21 14.62 -2.15
CA ASP A 199 -0.99 15.51 -3.01
C ASP A 199 -2.25 15.93 -2.24
N ARG A 200 -2.58 17.22 -2.22
CA ARG A 200 -3.79 17.76 -1.56
C ARG A 200 -3.97 17.34 -0.09
N ILE A 201 -2.97 17.66 0.73
CA ILE A 201 -3.03 17.50 2.19
C ILE A 201 -2.81 18.84 2.89
N GLU A 202 -3.24 18.95 4.15
CA GLU A 202 -3.10 20.17 4.95
C GLU A 202 -1.72 20.28 5.61
N ILE A 203 -0.65 20.23 4.79
CA ILE A 203 0.68 20.65 5.24
C ILE A 203 0.66 22.18 5.29
N ARG A 204 0.75 22.73 6.51
CA ARG A 204 0.87 24.18 6.69
C ARG A 204 2.30 24.58 6.34
N ASP A 205 2.51 25.82 5.93
CA ASP A 205 3.84 26.42 5.67
C ASP A 205 4.72 26.53 6.95
N SER A 206 4.61 25.58 7.88
CA SER A 206 5.54 25.44 8.98
C SER A 206 6.93 25.15 8.40
N PHE A 207 7.95 25.55 9.14
CA PHE A 207 9.32 25.81 8.73
C PHE A 207 10.13 24.58 8.23
N ASP A 208 9.48 23.45 7.90
CA ASP A 208 10.04 22.13 8.16
C ASP A 208 10.16 21.19 6.95
N LEU A 209 10.09 21.68 5.70
CA LEU A 209 10.75 20.96 4.59
C LEU A 209 12.29 21.03 4.73
N LYS A 210 12.80 22.11 5.34
CA LYS A 210 14.20 22.18 5.78
C LYS A 210 14.47 21.27 6.97
N VAL A 211 13.50 21.05 7.86
CA VAL A 211 13.61 20.09 8.96
C VAL A 211 13.44 18.67 8.49
N LEU A 212 12.69 18.35 7.45
CA LEU A 212 12.80 17.05 6.77
C LEU A 212 14.21 16.84 6.22
N MET A 213 14.84 17.85 5.61
CA MET A 213 16.25 17.78 5.22
C MET A 213 17.21 17.73 6.42
N ILE A 214 16.98 18.49 7.50
CA ILE A 214 17.84 18.56 8.70
C ILE A 214 17.64 17.34 9.60
N VAL A 215 16.44 16.77 9.70
CA VAL A 215 16.10 15.53 10.40
C VAL A 215 16.63 14.36 9.59
N MET A 216 16.54 14.35 8.26
CA MET A 216 17.29 13.39 7.44
C MET A 216 18.81 13.52 7.66
N HIS A 217 19.34 14.75 7.82
CA HIS A 217 20.77 15.02 8.07
C HIS A 217 21.22 14.76 9.52
N GLU A 218 20.35 14.94 10.52
CA GLU A 218 20.55 14.63 11.94
C GLU A 218 20.36 13.14 12.20
N ILE A 219 19.43 12.47 11.51
CA ILE A 219 19.28 11.00 11.53
C ILE A 219 20.50 10.35 10.89
N TYR A 220 21.04 10.93 9.79
CA TYR A 220 22.36 10.56 9.28
C TYR A 220 23.44 10.70 10.38
N PHE A 221 23.42 11.80 11.15
CA PHE A 221 24.36 12.03 12.25
C PHE A 221 24.16 11.08 13.44
N ARG A 222 22.92 10.78 13.84
CA ARG A 222 22.57 9.81 14.90
C ARG A 222 22.94 8.38 14.50
N ARG A 223 22.88 8.04 13.20
CA ARG A 223 23.39 6.78 12.64
C ARG A 223 24.90 6.64 12.79
N VAL A 224 25.65 7.72 12.52
CA VAL A 224 27.11 7.78 12.73
C VAL A 224 27.44 7.73 14.23
N ALA A 225 26.64 8.36 15.09
CA ALA A 225 26.83 8.31 16.54
C ALA A 225 26.53 6.91 17.12
N ARG A 226 25.43 6.25 16.72
CA ARG A 226 25.06 4.90 17.20
C ARG A 226 26.05 3.80 16.78
N THR A 227 26.72 3.94 15.63
CA THR A 227 27.77 3.00 15.21
C THR A 227 29.15 3.28 15.84
N LYS A 228 29.36 4.45 16.46
CA LYS A 228 30.62 4.81 17.14
C LYS A 228 30.51 4.91 18.67
N LEU A 229 29.34 4.74 19.26
CA LEU A 229 29.13 4.81 20.71
C LEU A 229 29.72 3.63 21.53
N SER A 230 30.55 2.77 20.95
CA SER A 230 31.45 1.90 21.72
C SER A 230 32.82 2.55 22.00
N CYS A 231 33.21 3.65 21.36
CA CYS A 231 34.48 4.33 21.61
C CYS A 231 34.37 5.86 21.38
N PHE A 232 34.82 6.63 22.37
CA PHE A 232 35.10 8.09 22.36
C PHE A 232 34.06 9.04 22.96
N SER A 233 34.26 9.25 24.27
CA SER A 233 34.33 10.57 24.89
C SER A 233 35.27 11.52 24.12
N GLU A 234 34.88 12.80 24.06
CA GLU A 234 35.71 13.99 23.76
C GLU A 234 36.33 14.12 22.35
N HIS A 235 35.69 14.93 21.48
CA HIS A 235 36.25 16.11 20.81
C HIS A 235 35.49 16.49 19.52
N THR A 236 35.05 17.75 19.46
CA THR A 236 34.02 18.30 18.54
C THR A 236 34.56 18.90 17.23
N ILE A 237 35.75 18.59 16.71
CA ILE A 237 36.37 19.45 15.67
C ILE A 237 36.71 18.80 14.31
N GLN A 238 36.53 17.49 14.09
CA GLN A 238 36.96 16.86 12.81
C GLN A 238 35.87 16.55 11.76
N THR A 239 34.61 16.94 11.96
CA THR A 239 33.51 16.54 11.07
C THR A 239 33.50 17.22 9.68
N LYS A 240 34.28 18.27 9.43
CA LYS A 240 34.33 18.92 8.11
C LYS A 240 35.11 18.13 7.03
N HIS A 241 35.99 17.20 7.41
CA HIS A 241 36.84 16.52 6.41
C HIS A 241 36.31 15.18 5.91
N LEU A 242 35.34 14.57 6.60
CA LEU A 242 34.71 13.30 6.21
C LEU A 242 33.53 13.45 5.26
N LEU A 243 33.06 14.68 5.01
CA LEU A 243 31.93 15.01 4.12
C LEU A 243 32.15 14.65 2.63
N ASN A 244 33.38 14.34 2.22
CA ASN A 244 33.74 14.17 0.81
C ASN A 244 33.92 12.71 0.34
N GLN A 245 33.70 11.69 1.17
CA GLN A 245 33.99 10.30 0.77
C GLN A 245 32.84 9.28 0.88
N SER A 246 31.66 9.64 1.38
CA SER A 246 30.52 8.71 1.48
C SER A 246 29.29 9.20 0.71
N GLN A 247 29.42 9.30 -0.62
CA GLN A 247 28.27 9.36 -1.52
C GLN A 247 27.75 7.94 -1.82
N GLN A 248 26.93 7.39 -0.93
CA GLN A 248 25.93 6.40 -1.33
C GLN A 248 24.56 7.06 -1.14
N SER A 249 23.96 7.46 -2.27
CA SER A 249 22.75 8.28 -2.34
C SER A 249 21.50 7.46 -2.01
N TYR A 250 20.94 7.62 -0.82
CA TYR A 250 19.52 7.33 -0.59
C TYR A 250 18.72 8.53 -1.11
N ARG A 251 18.21 8.44 -2.34
CA ARG A 251 17.29 9.47 -2.88
C ARG A 251 15.87 9.11 -2.45
N LEU A 252 15.39 9.75 -1.38
CA LEU A 252 13.95 9.80 -1.09
C LEU A 252 13.30 10.68 -2.17
N PHE A 253 12.40 10.10 -2.97
CA PHE A 253 11.62 10.85 -3.95
C PHE A 253 10.35 11.32 -3.25
N ILE A 254 10.33 12.61 -2.90
CA ILE A 254 9.14 13.29 -2.37
C ILE A 254 8.48 13.98 -3.57
N GLU A 255 7.27 13.54 -3.91
CA GLU A 255 6.44 14.21 -4.90
C GLU A 255 5.33 14.97 -4.17
N ILE A 256 5.49 16.28 -4.05
CA ILE A 256 4.45 17.19 -3.55
C ILE A 256 3.81 17.87 -4.75
N ARG A 257 2.50 17.65 -4.92
CA ARG A 257 1.69 18.35 -5.91
C ARG A 257 0.71 19.25 -5.17
N ASN A 258 0.91 20.55 -5.27
CA ASN A 258 -0.05 21.56 -4.81
C ASN A 258 -0.56 22.28 -6.08
N GLN A 259 -1.87 22.17 -6.35
CA GLN A 259 -2.58 22.98 -7.35
C GLN A 259 -3.69 23.76 -6.67
#